data_AF-A0A355SC29-F1
#
_entry.id   AF-A0A355SC29-F1
#
_cell.length_a   1.000
_cell.length_b   1.000
_cell.length_c   1.000
_cell.angle_alpha   90.00
_cell.angle_beta   90.00
_cell.angle_gamma   90.00
#
_symmetry.space_group_name_H-M   'P 1'
#
loop_
_entity.id
_entity.type
_entity.pdbx_description
1 polymer ?
#
loop_
_entity_poly.entity_id
_entity_poly.type
_entity_poly.pdbx_seq_one_letter_code
_entity_poly.pdbx_strand_id
1 'polypeptide(L)'
;MLNIDFKSHNLKAEKVWNAYNSGNPVKVPVVIYADVRNWLYEKEENINGITLNDYIKDKNIMFDSQILAQKWIRLNILSDGQMGYPEEEGWSVIVDFENFTELAWFGGRVGYGIEPHIMPFLN
;
A
#
# COMPACT_ATOMS: atom_id res chain seq x y z
N MET A 1 0.26 -4.42 16.02
CA MET A 1 0.81 -3.04 16.03
C MET A 1 2.16 -3.03 16.71
N LEU A 2 3.14 -2.36 16.12
CA LEU A 2 4.45 -2.13 16.73
C LEU A 2 4.31 -1.24 17.97
N ASN A 3 5.02 -1.61 19.04
CA ASN A 3 5.09 -0.82 20.25
C ASN A 3 6.34 0.06 20.25
N ILE A 4 6.32 1.14 19.45
CA ILE A 4 7.43 2.09 19.30
C ILE A 4 6.94 3.54 19.35
N ASP A 5 7.83 4.46 19.71
CA ASP A 5 7.58 5.90 19.59
C ASP A 5 7.72 6.34 18.12
N PHE A 6 6.58 6.47 17.43
CA PHE A 6 6.54 6.89 16.03
C PHE A 6 7.11 8.29 15.81
N LYS A 7 7.01 9.21 16.78
CA LYS A 7 7.54 10.56 16.63
C LYS A 7 9.06 10.55 16.65
N SER A 8 9.65 9.87 17.63
CA SER A 8 11.11 9.68 17.71
C SER A 8 11.65 8.89 16.51
N HIS A 9 10.89 7.90 16.04
CA HIS A 9 11.19 7.17 14.81
C HIS A 9 11.24 8.09 13.59
N ASN A 10 10.16 8.85 13.34
CA ASN A 10 10.04 9.70 12.15
C ASN A 10 11.13 10.78 12.11
N LEU A 11 11.51 11.36 13.25
CA LEU A 11 12.65 12.30 13.34
C LEU A 11 13.99 11.66 12.94
N LYS A 12 14.18 10.35 13.20
CA LYS A 12 15.39 9.64 12.77
C LYS A 12 15.34 9.31 11.29
N ALA A 13 14.20 8.84 10.80
CA ALA A 13 13.96 8.56 9.39
C ALA A 13 14.18 9.81 8.53
N GLU A 14 13.67 10.97 8.95
CA GLU A 14 13.88 12.25 8.27
C GLU A 14 15.37 12.61 8.16
N LYS A 15 16.14 12.44 9.24
CA LYS A 15 17.60 12.68 9.21
C LYS A 15 18.33 11.77 8.22
N VAL A 16 17.91 10.50 8.14
CA VAL A 16 18.45 9.53 7.19
C VAL A 16 18.17 9.98 5.76
N TRP A 17 16.92 10.33 5.45
CA TRP A 17 16.53 10.81 4.13
C TRP A 17 17.21 12.12 3.75
N ASN A 18 17.31 13.09 4.66
CA ASN A 18 18.00 14.35 4.42
C ASN A 18 19.50 14.15 4.13
N ALA A 19 20.17 13.28 4.90
CA ALA A 19 21.56 12.89 4.67
C ALA A 19 21.75 12.21 3.30
N TYR A 20 20.85 11.29 2.94
CA TYR A 20 20.87 10.59 1.66
C TYR A 20 20.64 11.56 0.48
N ASN A 21 19.61 12.39 0.55
CA ASN A 21 19.25 13.35 -0.50
C ASN A 21 20.29 14.47 -0.70
N SER A 22 21.04 14.81 0.36
CA SER A 22 22.15 15.77 0.27
C SER A 22 23.46 15.16 -0.24
N GLY A 23 23.49 13.86 -0.56
CA GLY A 23 24.69 13.17 -1.05
C GLY A 23 25.71 12.81 0.03
N ASN A 24 25.34 12.88 1.32
CA ASN A 24 26.18 12.50 2.45
C ASN A 24 25.47 11.48 3.36
N PRO A 25 25.19 10.25 2.87
CA PRO A 25 24.35 9.29 3.58
C PRO A 25 25.02 8.79 4.87
N VAL A 26 24.29 8.85 5.99
CA VAL A 26 24.69 8.20 7.27
C VAL A 26 24.41 6.69 7.26
N LYS A 27 23.47 6.27 6.41
CA LYS A 27 23.17 4.90 6.00
C LYS A 27 22.33 4.95 4.72
N VAL A 28 22.11 3.80 4.09
CA VAL A 28 21.13 3.65 3.00
C VAL A 28 19.71 3.64 3.61
N PRO A 29 18.77 4.51 3.18
CA PRO A 29 17.38 4.42 3.59
C PRO A 29 16.75 3.11 3.12
N VAL A 30 16.00 2.45 4.01
CA VAL A 30 15.29 1.19 3.70
C VAL A 30 13.80 1.41 3.77
N VAL A 31 13.10 1.13 2.67
CA VAL A 31 11.63 1.10 2.63
C VAL A 31 11.17 -0.31 2.28
N ILE A 32 10.06 -0.73 2.88
CA ILE A 32 9.36 -1.95 2.51
C ILE A 32 8.11 -1.51 1.76
N TYR A 33 8.04 -1.88 0.48
CA TYR A 33 6.83 -1.66 -0.29
C TYR A 33 5.78 -2.69 0.13
N ALA A 34 4.65 -2.19 0.57
CA ALA A 34 3.45 -2.96 0.82
C ALA A 34 2.24 -2.13 0.38
N ASP A 35 1.20 -2.80 -0.09
CA ASP A 35 -0.01 -2.19 -0.59
C ASP A 35 -1.26 -2.88 -0.02
N VAL A 36 -2.42 -2.54 -0.58
CA VAL A 36 -3.71 -3.11 -0.20
C VAL A 36 -3.78 -4.62 -0.44
N ARG A 37 -3.08 -5.16 -1.45
CA ARG A 37 -3.06 -6.61 -1.70
C ARG A 37 -2.39 -7.33 -0.56
N ASN A 38 -1.27 -6.82 -0.06
CA ASN A 38 -0.62 -7.39 1.12
C ASN A 38 -1.59 -7.43 2.31
N TRP A 39 -2.35 -6.35 2.53
CA TRP A 39 -3.35 -6.29 3.59
C TRP A 39 -4.53 -7.26 3.37
N LEU A 40 -5.04 -7.39 2.14
CA LEU A 40 -6.13 -8.32 1.81
C LEU A 40 -5.76 -9.78 2.10
N TYR A 41 -4.48 -10.14 1.97
CA TYR A 41 -3.99 -11.49 2.28
C TYR A 41 -3.57 -11.68 3.76
N GLU A 42 -3.57 -10.63 4.56
CA GLU A 42 -3.29 -10.71 6.00
C GLU A 42 -4.56 -11.11 6.76
N LYS A 43 -4.68 -12.39 7.11
CA LYS A 43 -5.91 -12.98 7.68
C LYS A 43 -6.29 -12.39 9.03
N GLU A 44 -5.31 -11.93 9.80
CA GLU A 44 -5.55 -11.32 11.10
C GLU A 44 -6.13 -9.91 10.99
N GLU A 45 -5.92 -9.24 9.85
CA GLU A 45 -6.33 -7.86 9.63
C GLU A 45 -7.58 -7.78 8.72
N ASN A 46 -7.63 -8.58 7.66
CA ASN A 46 -8.78 -8.71 6.77
C ASN A 46 -9.84 -9.68 7.33
N ILE A 47 -10.41 -9.33 8.50
CA ILE A 47 -11.37 -10.16 9.23
C ILE A 47 -12.68 -10.44 8.46
N ASN A 48 -13.01 -9.57 7.51
CA ASN A 48 -14.23 -9.69 6.70
C ASN A 48 -14.01 -10.55 5.44
N GLY A 49 -12.79 -11.03 5.21
CA GLY A 49 -12.47 -11.86 4.05
C GLY A 49 -12.67 -11.13 2.71
N ILE A 50 -12.42 -9.82 2.68
CA ILE A 50 -12.51 -9.00 1.47
C ILE A 50 -11.57 -9.61 0.43
N THR A 51 -12.09 -9.95 -0.74
CA THR A 51 -11.28 -10.46 -1.84
C THR A 51 -10.79 -9.32 -2.72
N LEU A 52 -9.75 -9.58 -3.52
CA LEU A 52 -9.30 -8.61 -4.53
C LEU A 52 -10.40 -8.28 -5.55
N ASN A 53 -11.32 -9.22 -5.82
CA ASN A 53 -12.49 -8.96 -6.67
C ASN A 53 -13.47 -7.98 -6.03
N ASP A 54 -13.69 -8.06 -4.73
CA ASP A 54 -14.57 -7.12 -4.00
C ASP A 54 -13.96 -5.72 -4.02
N TYR A 55 -12.65 -5.64 -3.73
CA TYR A 55 -11.85 -4.42 -3.79
C TYR A 55 -11.96 -3.70 -5.14
N ILE A 56 -11.80 -4.43 -6.25
CA ILE A 56 -11.82 -3.84 -7.60
C ILE A 56 -13.22 -3.41 -8.06
N LYS A 57 -14.27 -4.12 -7.62
CA LYS A 57 -15.63 -3.92 -8.15
C LYS A 57 -16.46 -2.90 -7.37
N ASP A 58 -16.10 -2.63 -6.12
CA ASP A 58 -16.83 -1.68 -5.28
C ASP A 58 -15.91 -0.55 -4.81
N LYS A 59 -16.24 0.67 -5.21
CA LYS A 59 -15.46 1.88 -4.87
C LYS A 59 -15.38 2.16 -3.37
N ASN A 60 -16.38 1.78 -2.57
CA ASN A 60 -16.37 1.99 -1.13
C ASN A 60 -15.47 0.96 -0.48
N ILE A 61 -15.54 -0.31 -0.91
CA ILE A 61 -14.61 -1.35 -0.47
C ILE A 61 -13.18 -0.97 -0.86
N MET A 62 -12.96 -0.42 -2.06
CA MET A 62 -11.66 0.08 -2.49
C MET A 62 -11.12 1.15 -1.54
N PHE A 63 -11.92 2.18 -1.28
CA PHE A 63 -11.55 3.28 -0.39
C PHE A 63 -11.23 2.79 1.03
N ASP A 64 -12.14 2.02 1.64
CA ASP A 64 -11.99 1.55 3.01
C ASP A 64 -10.78 0.61 3.15
N SER A 65 -10.58 -0.29 2.18
CA SER A 65 -9.44 -1.21 2.19
C SER A 65 -8.11 -0.48 2.08
N GLN A 66 -8.02 0.57 1.26
CA GLN A 66 -6.78 1.38 1.19
C GLN A 66 -6.48 2.10 2.51
N ILE A 67 -7.50 2.63 3.20
CA ILE A 67 -7.30 3.27 4.51
C ILE A 67 -6.83 2.23 5.54
N LEU A 68 -7.44 1.04 5.57
CA LEU A 68 -7.05 -0.05 6.46
C LEU A 68 -5.63 -0.57 6.15
N ALA A 69 -5.28 -0.70 4.87
CA ALA A 69 -3.95 -1.07 4.45
C ALA A 69 -2.91 -0.02 4.85
N GLN A 70 -3.16 1.27 4.63
CA GLN A 70 -2.26 2.34 5.07
C GLN A 70 -2.07 2.30 6.60
N LYS A 71 -3.15 2.13 7.35
CA LYS A 71 -3.07 1.94 8.81
C LYS A 71 -2.19 0.76 9.16
N TRP A 72 -2.42 -0.40 8.55
CA TRP A 72 -1.64 -1.60 8.82
C TRP A 72 -0.16 -1.41 8.50
N ILE A 73 0.17 -0.86 7.33
CA ILE A 73 1.54 -0.57 6.89
C ILE A 73 2.24 0.35 7.89
N ARG A 74 1.64 1.51 8.18
CA ARG A 74 2.26 2.57 9.00
C ARG A 74 2.40 2.21 10.47
N LEU A 75 1.66 1.20 10.94
CA LEU A 75 1.62 0.81 12.34
C LEU A 75 2.25 -0.58 12.60
N ASN A 76 2.56 -1.36 11.56
CA ASN A 76 3.13 -2.70 11.71
C ASN A 76 4.45 -2.93 10.95
N ILE A 77 4.71 -2.19 9.86
CA ILE A 77 5.88 -2.44 9.01
C ILE A 77 6.96 -1.40 9.31
N LEU A 78 8.01 -1.84 10.01
CA LEU A 78 9.15 -0.99 10.32
C LEU A 78 9.94 -0.66 9.05
N SER A 79 10.17 0.63 8.80
CA SER A 79 10.96 1.12 7.66
C SER A 79 11.48 2.53 7.95
N ASP A 80 12.36 3.06 7.12
CA ASP A 80 12.75 4.49 7.15
C ASP A 80 11.68 5.40 6.51
N GLY A 81 10.45 4.92 6.29
CA GLY A 81 9.32 5.75 5.90
C GLY A 81 8.64 6.42 7.10
N GLN A 82 7.75 7.38 6.83
CA GLN A 82 6.87 7.91 7.88
C GLN A 82 5.98 6.78 8.44
N MET A 83 5.86 6.73 9.75
CA MET A 83 5.05 5.77 10.51
C MET A 83 4.07 6.50 11.43
N GLY A 84 3.07 5.78 11.95
CA GLY A 84 2.02 6.38 12.78
C GLY A 84 0.82 6.91 11.99
N TYR A 85 -0.14 7.48 12.73
CA TYR A 85 -1.28 8.18 12.15
C TYR A 85 -0.86 9.53 11.55
N PRO A 86 -1.57 10.02 10.53
CA PRO A 86 -1.29 11.34 9.96
C PRO A 86 -1.64 12.44 10.98
N GLU A 87 -0.75 13.42 11.13
CA GLU A 87 -0.98 14.57 12.02
C GLU A 87 -1.65 15.75 11.31
N GLU A 88 -1.28 16.03 10.05
CA GLU A 88 -1.77 17.18 9.27
C GLU A 88 -2.52 16.73 8.01
N GLU A 89 -1.81 16.10 7.07
CA GLU A 89 -2.39 15.59 5.83
C GLU A 89 -2.80 14.13 5.98
N GLY A 90 -4.05 13.81 5.63
CA GLY A 90 -4.55 12.43 5.64
C GLY A 90 -3.76 11.52 4.69
N TRP A 91 -3.94 10.20 4.81
CA TRP A 91 -3.32 9.27 3.87
C TRP A 91 -3.95 9.40 2.48
N SER A 92 -3.10 9.30 1.45
CA SER A 92 -3.54 9.28 0.06
C SER A 92 -4.26 7.97 -0.27
N VAL A 93 -5.31 8.10 -1.08
CA VAL A 93 -6.02 6.99 -1.72
C VAL A 93 -6.07 7.24 -3.21
N ILE A 94 -6.13 6.17 -4.01
CA ILE A 94 -6.14 6.24 -5.48
C ILE A 94 -7.24 5.35 -6.06
N VAL A 95 -7.67 5.63 -7.29
CA VAL A 95 -8.44 4.64 -8.05
C VAL A 95 -7.47 3.59 -8.56
N ASP A 96 -7.67 2.35 -8.15
CA ASP A 96 -6.67 1.30 -8.26
C ASP A 96 -7.28 0.05 -8.88
N PHE A 97 -6.95 -0.19 -10.14
CA PHE A 97 -7.23 -1.45 -10.83
C PHE A 97 -5.94 -2.26 -11.01
N GLU A 98 -4.99 -2.08 -10.08
CA GLU A 98 -3.73 -2.81 -10.02
C GLU A 98 -3.01 -2.79 -11.39
N ASN A 99 -2.27 -3.86 -11.67
CA ASN A 99 -1.45 -4.00 -12.87
C ASN A 99 -2.24 -4.22 -14.17
N PHE A 100 -3.58 -4.28 -14.13
CA PHE A 100 -4.39 -4.49 -15.34
C PHE A 100 -5.09 -3.23 -15.85
N THR A 101 -4.96 -2.10 -15.14
CA THR A 101 -5.61 -0.82 -15.49
C THR A 101 -5.42 -0.44 -16.96
N GLU A 102 -4.16 -0.36 -17.42
CA GLU A 102 -3.81 0.11 -18.75
C GLU A 102 -4.32 -0.83 -19.85
N LEU A 103 -4.13 -2.13 -19.65
CA LEU A 103 -4.56 -3.14 -20.62
C LEU A 103 -6.10 -3.24 -20.70
N ALA A 104 -6.81 -3.10 -19.57
CA ALA A 104 -8.27 -2.98 -19.56
C ALA A 104 -8.74 -1.73 -20.31
N TRP A 105 -8.04 -0.60 -20.11
CA TRP A 105 -8.33 0.65 -20.81
C TRP A 105 -8.21 0.50 -22.33
N PHE A 106 -7.23 -0.26 -22.82
CA PHE A 106 -7.07 -0.57 -24.24
C PHE A 106 -8.04 -1.64 -24.77
N GLY A 107 -9.07 -2.03 -24.00
CA GLY A 107 -10.10 -2.98 -24.42
C GLY A 107 -9.75 -4.44 -24.18
N GLY A 108 -8.69 -4.72 -23.42
CA GLY A 108 -8.37 -6.06 -22.95
C GLY A 108 -9.51 -6.64 -22.11
N ARG A 109 -9.85 -7.92 -22.34
CA ARG A 109 -10.90 -8.59 -21.56
C ARG A 109 -10.36 -8.97 -20.19
N VAL A 110 -10.99 -8.43 -19.14
CA VAL A 110 -10.68 -8.76 -17.75
C VAL A 110 -11.23 -10.16 -17.40
N GLY A 111 -10.35 -11.05 -16.95
CA GLY A 111 -10.69 -12.29 -16.27
C GLY A 111 -10.68 -12.08 -14.75
N TYR A 112 -11.76 -12.44 -14.08
CA TYR A 112 -11.87 -12.34 -12.61
C TYR A 112 -11.54 -13.70 -11.99
N GLY A 113 -10.28 -13.92 -11.64
CA GLY A 113 -9.78 -15.10 -10.93
C GLY A 113 -9.49 -14.79 -9.46
N ILE A 114 -8.49 -15.47 -8.88
CA ILE A 114 -7.90 -15.08 -7.58
C ILE A 114 -7.31 -13.67 -7.69
N GLU A 115 -6.63 -13.39 -8.80
CA GLU A 115 -6.15 -12.07 -9.18
C GLU A 115 -6.76 -11.69 -10.54
N PRO A 116 -7.41 -10.52 -10.63
CA PRO A 116 -7.90 -10.01 -11.90
C PRO A 116 -6.74 -9.73 -12.86
N HIS A 117 -6.89 -10.19 -14.09
CA HIS A 117 -5.87 -10.07 -15.12
C HIS A 117 -6.52 -9.92 -16.48
N ILE A 118 -5.73 -9.53 -17.48
CA ILE A 118 -6.20 -9.42 -18.85
C ILE A 118 -5.94 -10.75 -19.55
N MET A 119 -6.98 -11.28 -20.18
CA MET A 119 -6.87 -12.48 -20.99
C MET A 119 -5.93 -12.23 -22.16
N PRO A 120 -5.13 -13.23 -22.58
CA PRO A 120 -4.28 -13.12 -23.76
C PRO A 120 -5.10 -12.66 -24.99
N PHE A 121 -4.53 -11.74 -25.76
CA PHE A 121 -5.14 -11.27 -27.02
C PHE A 121 -5.05 -12.30 -28.14
N LEU A 122 -4.09 -13.22 -28.04
CA LEU A 122 -3.85 -14.30 -29.00
C LEU A 122 -4.10 -15.63 -28.28
N ASN A 123 -4.87 -16.51 -28.93
CA ASN A 123 -5.12 -17.88 -28.49
C ASN A 123 -4.06 -18.83 -29.06
#